data_AF-A0A157QLX5-F1
#
_entry.id   AF-A0A157QLX5-F1
#
_cell.length_a   1.000
_cell.length_b   1.000
_cell.length_c   1.000
_cell.angle_alpha   90.00
_cell.angle_beta   90.00
_cell.angle_gamma   90.00
#
_symmetry.space_group_name_H-M   'P 1'
#
loop_
_entity.id
_entity.type
_entity.pdbx_description
1 polymer ?
#
loop_
_entity_poly.entity_id
_entity_poly.type
_entity_poly.pdbx_seq_one_letter_code
_entity_poly.pdbx_strand_id
1 'polypeptide(L)'
;MPTQPNAMPLYMYRCPHCGSDDVGYEATSRFNPITQAWELNSEYDDAWCNECGDVSLHVYEMQGQALIDLREQVCAHQAAERMRDAAGDLFDALKRAVWFIEYASALTDAERMVRHAEVRQAWESALAKAVQS
;
A
#
# COMPACT_ATOMS: atom_id res chain seq x y z
N MET A 1 6.73 17.59 21.07
CA MET A 1 5.97 17.24 19.85
C MET A 1 4.53 17.01 20.27
N PRO A 2 3.52 17.56 19.59
CA PRO A 2 2.14 17.36 20.00
C PRO A 2 1.78 15.88 19.79
N THR A 3 1.56 15.18 20.90
CA THR A 3 1.02 13.82 20.94
C THR A 3 -0.36 13.84 20.31
N GLN A 4 -0.50 13.26 19.11
CA GLN A 4 -1.82 13.08 18.51
C GLN A 4 -2.67 12.21 19.45
N PRO A 5 -3.78 12.74 20.00
CA PRO A 5 -4.48 12.08 21.11
C PRO A 5 -5.32 10.85 20.71
N ASN A 6 -5.29 10.42 19.44
CA ASN A 6 -6.15 9.34 18.91
C ASN A 6 -5.43 8.34 17.99
N ALA A 7 -4.10 8.31 17.99
CA ALA A 7 -3.39 7.42 17.09
C ALA A 7 -3.45 5.98 17.62
N MET A 8 -3.98 5.07 16.80
CA MET A 8 -4.20 3.66 17.16
C MET A 8 -2.95 3.00 17.76
N PRO A 9 -3.11 2.08 18.73
CA PRO A 9 -1.99 1.32 19.27
C PRO A 9 -1.35 0.48 18.16
N LEU A 10 -0.03 0.40 18.17
CA LEU A 10 0.73 -0.50 17.30
C LEU A 10 1.17 -1.70 18.13
N TYR A 11 0.84 -2.89 17.66
CA TYR A 11 1.20 -4.15 18.30
C TYR A 11 2.35 -4.83 17.55
N MET A 12 3.21 -5.51 18.29
CA MET A 12 4.24 -6.40 17.75
C MET A 12 4.14 -7.78 18.37
N TYR A 13 4.69 -8.76 17.67
CA TYR A 13 4.76 -10.16 18.06
C TYR A 13 6.20 -10.54 18.35
N ARG A 14 6.41 -11.43 19.33
CA ARG A 14 7.72 -12.01 19.60
C ARG A 14 7.60 -13.43 20.14
N CYS A 15 8.66 -14.21 19.95
CA CYS A 15 8.79 -15.52 20.54
C CYS A 15 8.95 -15.41 22.06
N PRO A 16 8.15 -16.12 22.88
CA PRO A 16 8.29 -16.09 24.33
C PRO A 16 9.55 -16.82 24.83
N HIS A 17 10.18 -17.66 24.01
CA HIS A 17 11.35 -18.46 24.40
C HIS A 17 12.67 -17.73 24.13
N CYS A 18 12.87 -17.25 22.89
CA CYS A 18 14.11 -16.57 22.50
C CYS A 18 14.00 -15.04 22.43
N GLY A 19 12.79 -14.48 22.44
CA GLY A 19 12.55 -13.04 22.33
C GLY A 19 12.66 -12.47 20.92
N SER A 20 12.92 -13.29 19.90
CA SER A 20 13.01 -12.87 18.49
C SER A 20 11.67 -12.34 17.97
N ASP A 21 11.74 -11.35 17.07
CA ASP A 21 10.63 -10.83 16.26
C ASP A 21 10.52 -11.53 14.89
N ASP A 22 11.40 -12.50 14.62
CA ASP A 22 11.35 -13.36 13.44
C ASP A 22 10.34 -14.51 13.63
N VAL A 23 9.07 -14.13 13.53
CA VAL A 23 7.90 -14.94 13.86
C VAL A 23 6.80 -14.80 12.81
N GLY A 24 5.88 -15.75 12.73
CA GLY A 24 4.78 -15.73 11.76
C GLY A 24 3.55 -16.50 12.20
N TYR A 25 2.48 -16.35 11.41
CA TYR A 25 1.24 -17.10 11.51
C TYR A 25 0.93 -17.76 10.18
N GLU A 26 0.32 -18.95 10.23
CA GLU A 26 -0.16 -19.59 9.03
C GLU A 26 -1.37 -18.82 8.50
N ALA A 27 -1.36 -18.53 7.21
CA ALA A 27 -2.47 -17.87 6.57
C ALA A 27 -2.78 -18.52 5.22
N THR A 28 -4.08 -18.63 4.93
CA THR A 28 -4.53 -18.96 3.59
C THR A 28 -4.68 -17.71 2.76
N SER A 29 -4.28 -17.80 1.50
CA SER A 29 -4.68 -16.86 0.47
C SER A 29 -5.84 -17.43 -0.33
N ARG A 30 -6.66 -16.56 -0.91
CA ARG A 30 -7.67 -16.92 -1.89
C ARG A 30 -7.44 -16.12 -3.17
N PHE A 31 -7.66 -16.75 -4.31
CA PHE A 31 -7.67 -16.02 -5.58
C PHE A 31 -9.05 -15.36 -5.77
N ASN A 32 -9.08 -14.04 -5.91
CA ASN A 32 -10.30 -13.30 -6.21
C ASN A 32 -10.43 -13.15 -7.73
N PRO A 33 -11.42 -13.78 -8.39
CA PRO A 33 -11.57 -13.74 -9.83
C PRO A 33 -12.07 -12.39 -10.36
N ILE A 34 -12.63 -11.52 -9.51
CA ILE A 34 -13.08 -10.17 -9.92
C ILE A 34 -11.88 -9.24 -10.03
N THR A 35 -10.98 -9.26 -9.04
CA THR A 35 -9.77 -8.43 -9.01
C THR A 35 -8.58 -9.08 -9.70
N GLN A 36 -8.68 -10.37 -10.05
CA GLN A 36 -7.58 -11.18 -10.62
C GLN A 36 -6.32 -11.17 -9.76
N ALA A 37 -6.49 -11.18 -8.43
CA ALA A 37 -5.40 -11.08 -7.46
C ALA A 37 -5.51 -12.14 -6.35
N TRP A 38 -4.37 -12.52 -5.78
CA TRP A 38 -4.32 -13.29 -4.54
C TRP A 38 -4.50 -12.35 -3.35
N GLU A 39 -5.47 -12.66 -2.51
CA GLU A 39 -5.82 -11.89 -1.32
C GLU A 39 -5.63 -12.75 -0.07
N LEU A 40 -5.19 -12.15 1.02
CA LEU A 40 -5.17 -12.82 2.33
C LEU A 40 -6.63 -13.16 2.72
N ASN A 41 -6.88 -14.41 3.11
CA ASN A 41 -8.23 -14.88 3.42
C ASN A 41 -8.45 -15.07 4.91
N SER A 42 -7.71 -15.98 5.52
CA SER A 42 -7.85 -16.32 6.93
C SER A 42 -6.49 -16.66 7.50
N GLU A 43 -6.20 -16.07 8.65
CA GLU A 43 -5.12 -16.41 9.55
C GLU A 43 -5.57 -17.57 10.45
N TYR A 44 -4.69 -18.52 10.71
CA TYR A 44 -4.92 -19.67 11.58
C TYR A 44 -4.11 -19.53 12.86
N ASP A 45 -4.47 -20.31 13.87
CA ASP A 45 -3.89 -20.21 15.22
C ASP A 45 -2.45 -20.74 15.32
N ASP A 46 -1.95 -21.41 14.28
CA ASP A 46 -0.62 -22.00 14.24
C ASP A 46 0.43 -20.90 13.96
N ALA A 47 0.99 -20.39 15.06
CA ALA A 47 2.07 -19.42 15.06
C ALA A 47 3.42 -20.12 15.24
N TRP A 48 4.47 -19.56 14.65
CA TRP A 48 5.82 -20.10 14.77
C TRP A 48 6.87 -19.01 14.97
N CYS A 49 8.03 -19.44 15.45
CA CYS A 49 9.27 -18.70 15.43
C CYS A 49 10.25 -19.45 14.54
N ASN A 50 10.97 -18.75 13.67
CA ASN A 50 11.90 -19.39 12.74
C ASN A 50 13.06 -20.12 13.43
N GLU A 51 13.33 -19.80 14.70
CA GLU A 51 14.35 -20.50 15.50
C GLU A 51 13.78 -21.58 16.43
N CYS A 52 12.60 -21.36 17.02
CA CYS A 52 12.03 -22.25 18.04
C CYS A 52 10.99 -23.24 17.50
N GLY A 53 10.52 -23.07 16.27
CA GLY A 53 9.40 -23.80 15.72
C GLY A 53 8.05 -23.28 16.24
N ASP A 54 7.09 -24.19 16.40
CA ASP A 54 5.73 -23.86 16.81
C ASP A 54 5.70 -23.27 18.22
N VAL A 55 5.17 -22.05 18.35
CA VAL A 55 5.11 -21.31 19.61
C VAL A 55 3.86 -20.42 19.66
N SER A 56 3.29 -20.22 20.84
CA SER A 56 2.28 -19.17 21.01
C SER A 56 2.96 -17.81 21.16
N LEU A 57 2.75 -16.91 20.19
CA LEU A 57 3.43 -15.61 20.17
C LEU A 57 2.92 -14.68 21.28
N HIS A 58 3.86 -13.93 21.86
CA HIS A 58 3.54 -12.88 22.81
C HIS A 58 3.27 -11.57 22.05
N VAL A 59 2.02 -11.12 22.09
CA VAL A 59 1.60 -9.82 21.55
C VAL A 59 1.84 -8.75 22.61
N TYR A 60 2.48 -7.64 22.22
CA TYR A 60 2.67 -6.50 23.10
C TYR A 60 2.48 -5.18 22.36
N GLU A 61 2.02 -4.17 23.10
CA GLU A 61 1.88 -2.81 22.59
C GLU A 61 3.24 -2.11 22.57
N MET A 62 3.54 -1.47 21.45
CA MET A 62 4.74 -0.64 21.31
C MET A 62 4.59 0.66 22.10
N GLN A 63 5.63 1.03 22.84
CA GLN A 63 5.62 2.22 23.70
C GLN A 63 6.92 3.04 23.56
N GLY A 64 6.88 4.27 24.08
CA GLY A 64 8.04 5.15 24.19
C GLY A 64 8.67 5.48 22.85
N GLN A 65 10.00 5.54 22.81
CA GLN A 65 10.76 5.91 21.61
C GLN A 65 10.54 4.91 20.47
N ALA A 66 10.47 3.61 20.76
CA ALA A 66 10.26 2.58 19.75
C ALA A 66 8.92 2.75 19.02
N LEU A 67 7.87 3.23 19.70
CA LEU A 67 6.60 3.57 19.05
C LEU A 67 6.74 4.76 18.10
N ILE A 68 7.51 5.78 18.48
CA ILE A 68 7.74 6.98 17.66
C ILE A 68 8.49 6.58 16.40
N ASP A 69 9.56 5.81 16.54
CA ASP A 69 10.39 5.36 15.42
C ASP A 69 9.59 4.47 14.46
N LEU A 70 8.80 3.52 15.01
CA LEU A 70 7.94 2.67 14.19
C LEU A 70 6.88 3.47 13.43
N ARG A 71 6.30 4.51 14.04
CA ARG A 71 5.34 5.39 13.34
C ARG A 71 5.97 6.16 12.20
N GLU A 72 7.19 6.65 12.40
CA GLU A 72 7.94 7.30 11.32
C GLU A 72 8.17 6.33 10.16
N GLN A 73 8.55 5.08 10.45
CA GLN A 73 8.73 4.04 9.44
C GLN A 73 7.42 3.70 8.72
N VAL A 74 6.30 3.56 9.45
CA VAL A 74 4.98 3.31 8.85
C VAL A 74 4.58 4.47 7.93
N CYS A 75 4.74 5.71 8.37
CA CYS A 75 4.46 6.90 7.55
C CYS A 75 5.33 6.91 6.28
N ALA A 76 6.63 6.64 6.40
CA ALA A 76 7.55 6.59 5.27
C ALA A 76 7.18 5.48 4.28
N HIS A 77 6.83 4.28 4.78
CA HIS A 77 6.39 3.17 3.96
C HIS A 77 5.09 3.48 3.21
N GLN A 78 4.08 4.02 3.91
CA GLN A 78 2.82 4.42 3.29
C GLN A 78 3.01 5.52 2.24
N ALA A 79 3.91 6.48 2.47
CA ALA A 79 4.25 7.50 1.48
C ALA A 79 4.92 6.87 0.23
N ALA A 80 5.81 5.90 0.42
CA ALA A 80 6.45 5.18 -0.67
C ALA A 80 5.45 4.37 -1.52
N GLU A 81 4.51 3.65 -0.89
CA GLU A 81 3.44 2.94 -1.61
C GLU A 81 2.54 3.91 -2.40
N ARG A 82 2.15 5.06 -1.81
CA ARG A 82 1.41 6.11 -2.54
C ARG A 82 2.16 6.61 -3.77
N MET A 83 3.48 6.83 -3.64
CA MET A 83 4.31 7.25 -4.78
C MET A 83 4.39 6.18 -5.86
N ARG A 84 4.49 4.90 -5.48
CA ARG A 84 4.50 3.77 -6.44
C ARG A 84 3.19 3.72 -7.22
N ASP A 85 2.06 3.81 -6.54
CA ASP A 85 0.73 3.80 -7.18
C ASP A 85 0.56 4.99 -8.11
N ALA A 86 0.92 6.20 -7.65
CA ALA A 86 0.83 7.41 -8.47
C ALA A 86 1.76 7.37 -9.69
N ALA A 87 2.93 6.74 -9.59
CA ALA A 87 3.82 6.54 -10.74
C ALA A 87 3.19 5.64 -11.82
N GLY A 88 2.48 4.58 -11.41
CA GLY A 88 1.71 3.74 -12.33
C GLY A 88 0.62 4.53 -13.06
N ASP A 89 -0.18 5.29 -12.32
CA ASP A 89 -1.24 6.14 -12.88
C ASP A 89 -0.68 7.19 -13.86
N LEU A 90 0.45 7.82 -13.51
CA LEU A 90 1.10 8.82 -14.37
C LEU A 90 1.60 8.19 -15.68
N PHE A 91 2.19 6.99 -15.60
CA PHE A 91 2.66 6.27 -16.78
C PHE A 91 1.50 5.86 -17.70
N ASP A 92 0.36 5.48 -17.14
CA ASP A 92 -0.86 5.20 -17.91
C ASP A 92 -1.45 6.48 -18.55
N ALA A 93 -1.44 7.61 -17.84
CA ALA A 93 -1.84 8.90 -18.41
C ALA A 93 -0.93 9.31 -19.58
N LEU A 94 0.39 9.11 -19.46
CA LEU A 94 1.34 9.35 -20.55
C LEU A 94 1.07 8.46 -21.77
N LYS A 95 0.82 7.17 -21.57
CA LYS A 95 0.44 6.26 -22.67
C LYS A 95 -0.80 6.74 -23.42
N ARG A 96 -1.83 7.21 -22.69
CA ARG A 96 -3.04 7.80 -23.30
C ARG A 96 -2.75 9.09 -24.05
N ALA A 97 -1.88 9.95 -23.52
CA ALA A 97 -1.48 11.20 -24.16
C ALA A 97 -0.73 10.96 -25.48
N VAL A 98 0.21 10.02 -25.50
CA VAL A 98 0.95 9.62 -26.71
C VAL A 98 -0.01 9.09 -27.76
N TRP A 99 -0.89 8.15 -27.38
CA TRP A 99 -1.93 7.65 -28.28
C TRP A 99 -2.78 8.80 -28.84
N PHE A 100 -3.24 9.71 -27.99
CA PHE A 100 -4.04 10.85 -28.44
C PHE A 100 -3.29 11.70 -29.47
N ILE A 101 -2.00 12.00 -29.26
CA ILE A 101 -1.19 12.79 -30.20
C ILE A 101 -1.06 12.06 -31.55
N GLU A 102 -0.79 10.76 -31.53
CA GLU A 102 -0.62 9.95 -32.76
C GLU A 102 -1.91 9.87 -33.59
N TYR A 103 -3.07 9.73 -32.93
CA TYR A 103 -4.35 9.43 -33.59
C TYR A 103 -5.32 10.62 -33.61
N ALA A 104 -4.96 11.80 -33.08
CA ALA A 104 -5.85 12.96 -33.00
C ALA A 104 -6.38 13.39 -34.37
N SER A 105 -5.59 13.25 -35.44
CA SER A 105 -5.98 13.62 -36.80
C SER A 105 -7.14 12.80 -37.35
N ALA A 106 -7.35 11.58 -36.83
CA ALA A 106 -8.45 10.69 -37.22
C ALA A 106 -9.75 10.95 -36.44
N LEU A 107 -9.71 11.81 -35.40
CA LEU A 107 -10.86 12.14 -34.55
C LEU A 107 -11.56 13.40 -35.03
N THR A 108 -12.89 13.41 -34.86
CA THR A 108 -13.70 14.65 -34.98
C THR A 108 -13.33 15.63 -33.86
N ASP A 109 -13.67 16.92 -34.03
CA ASP A 109 -13.37 17.95 -33.03
C ASP A 109 -14.02 17.65 -31.67
N ALA A 110 -15.25 17.14 -31.67
CA ALA A 110 -15.96 16.77 -30.45
C ALA A 110 -15.27 15.62 -29.71
N GLU A 111 -14.89 14.56 -30.42
CA GLU A 111 -14.15 13.42 -29.84
C GLU A 111 -12.77 13.86 -29.33
N ARG A 112 -12.11 14.75 -30.06
CA ARG A 112 -10.81 15.30 -29.69
C ARG A 112 -10.87 16.08 -28.38
N MET A 113 -11.90 16.91 -28.19
CA MET A 113 -12.13 17.64 -26.93
C MET A 113 -12.35 16.69 -25.75
N VAL A 114 -13.16 15.64 -25.94
CA VAL A 114 -13.43 14.63 -24.89
C VAL A 114 -12.14 13.90 -24.51
N ARG A 115 -11.39 13.37 -25.48
CA ARG A 115 -10.15 12.63 -25.22
C ARG A 115 -9.08 13.50 -24.57
N HIS A 116 -8.97 14.77 -24.98
CA HIS A 116 -8.07 15.72 -24.33
C HIS A 116 -8.46 15.97 -22.87
N ALA A 117 -9.75 16.11 -22.57
CA ALA A 117 -10.24 16.26 -21.21
C ALA A 117 -9.95 15.02 -20.34
N GLU A 118 -10.13 13.81 -20.89
CA GLU A 118 -9.80 12.55 -20.20
C GLU A 118 -8.32 12.44 -19.84
N VAL A 119 -7.42 12.76 -20.78
CA VAL A 119 -5.97 12.75 -20.54
C VAL A 119 -5.60 13.76 -19.45
N ARG A 120 -6.18 14.96 -19.50
CA ARG A 120 -5.94 16.00 -18.50
C ARG A 120 -6.43 15.57 -17.11
N GLN A 121 -7.63 15.03 -17.01
CA GLN A 121 -8.20 14.57 -15.75
C GLN A 121 -7.37 13.42 -15.15
N ALA A 122 -6.93 12.48 -15.97
CA ALA A 122 -6.05 11.39 -15.54
C ALA A 122 -4.72 11.92 -14.96
N TRP A 123 -4.11 12.91 -15.63
CA TRP A 123 -2.89 13.56 -15.17
C TRP A 123 -3.09 14.29 -13.83
N GLU A 124 -4.14 15.11 -13.73
CA GLU A 124 -4.45 15.86 -12.50
C GLU A 124 -4.73 14.92 -11.32
N SER A 125 -5.44 13.80 -11.55
CA SER A 125 -5.70 12.80 -10.53
C SER A 125 -4.44 12.09 -10.05
N ALA A 126 -3.57 11.65 -10.98
CA ALA A 126 -2.29 11.01 -10.64
C ALA A 126 -1.39 11.95 -9.82
N LEU A 127 -1.30 13.23 -10.22
CA LEU A 127 -0.51 14.23 -9.52
C LEU A 127 -1.07 14.52 -8.11
N ALA A 128 -2.39 14.61 -7.98
CA ALA A 128 -3.03 14.82 -6.67
C ALA A 128 -2.71 13.67 -5.69
N LYS A 129 -2.72 12.42 -6.17
CA LYS A 129 -2.33 11.26 -5.36
C LYS A 129 -0.87 11.29 -4.92
N ALA A 130 0.03 11.74 -5.80
CA ALA A 130 1.46 11.85 -5.49
C ALA A 130 1.78 12.92 -4.43
N VAL A 131 0.98 13.99 -4.37
CA VAL A 131 1.28 15.19 -3.56
C VAL A 131 0.55 15.20 -2.22
N GLN A 132 -0.48 14.36 -2.01
CA GLN A 132 -1.16 14.26 -0.70
C GLN A 132 -0.22 13.68 0.37
N SER A 133 0.24 14.58 1.24
CA SER A 133 1.07 14.34 2.43
C SER A 133 0.27 13.78 3.59
#